data_AF-A0A7D4B2S9-F1
#
_entry.id   AF-A0A7D4B2S9-F1
#
_cell.length_a   1.000
_cell.length_b   1.000
_cell.length_c   1.000
_cell.angle_alpha   90.00
_cell.angle_beta   90.00
_cell.angle_gamma   90.00
#
_symmetry.space_group_name_H-M   'P 1'
#
loop_
_entity.id
_entity.type
_entity.pdbx_description
1 polymer ?
#
loop_
_entity_poly.entity_id
_entity_poly.type
_entity_poly.pdbx_seq_one_letter_code
_entity_poly.pdbx_strand_id
1 'polypeptide(L)'
;MPLIAKGISYLEIASDFQLDAPLLRTMSDLYRHSTFIAMNPNAKYGPLRHQQKCSLLNGSEYIFGNSLKGNKGSGKQVVFYPKSPEITVRGKDYISAYYAQNGFDLSQLVERVEVRLSSRYLSKFLVSITDLNDIQALGNIFRVAVGDTFTFRVLGKYYYDANRNRKSETVTLLEFADFSNESLVRRPQCIQDDTSDWRNRAEAKNAVLRFVARGNAQDWAQLVHISQEVRAPDEWSWKALFMLYALDYQGAPTPERKARIEMFR
;
A
#
# COMPACT_ATOMS: atom_id res chain seq x y z
N MET A 1 -23.36 14.35 18.54
CA MET A 1 -22.87 14.46 17.15
C MET A 1 -22.38 13.09 16.71
N PRO A 2 -22.88 12.52 15.60
CA PRO A 2 -22.40 11.23 15.13
C PRO A 2 -20.96 11.37 14.62
N LEU A 3 -20.14 10.36 14.90
CA LEU A 3 -18.75 10.26 14.44
C LEU A 3 -18.70 10.45 12.92
N ILE A 4 -17.88 11.41 12.47
CA ILE A 4 -17.47 11.52 11.07
C ILE A 4 -16.91 10.14 10.67
N ALA A 5 -17.57 9.46 9.73
CA ALA A 5 -17.11 8.21 9.18
C ALA A 5 -15.69 8.43 8.63
N LYS A 6 -14.68 7.84 9.30
CA LYS A 6 -13.29 7.90 8.85
C LYS A 6 -13.20 7.07 7.56
N GLY A 7 -13.22 7.75 6.42
CA GLY A 7 -13.00 7.12 5.12
C GLY A 7 -11.54 6.79 4.90
N ILE A 8 -11.27 5.72 4.14
CA ILE A 8 -9.91 5.33 3.76
C ILE A 8 -9.45 6.25 2.63
N SER A 9 -8.47 7.11 2.90
CA SER A 9 -7.88 8.00 1.88
C SER A 9 -7.00 7.26 0.89
N TYR A 10 -6.38 6.17 1.35
CA TYR A 10 -5.37 5.41 0.64
C TYR A 10 -5.33 3.96 1.13
N LEU A 11 -5.22 3.01 0.22
CA LEU A 11 -5.08 1.58 0.51
C LEU A 11 -4.05 0.96 -0.43
N GLU A 12 -3.10 0.21 0.12
CA GLU A 12 -2.21 -0.66 -0.64
C GLU A 12 -2.51 -2.11 -0.27
N ILE A 13 -2.68 -2.95 -1.27
CA ILE A 13 -2.82 -4.39 -1.11
C ILE A 13 -1.73 -5.03 -1.97
N ALA A 14 -0.88 -5.84 -1.34
CA ALA A 14 0.20 -6.52 -2.02
C ALA A 14 0.04 -8.04 -1.90
N SER A 15 0.40 -8.75 -2.96
CA SER A 15 0.48 -10.20 -2.98
C SER A 15 1.81 -10.62 -3.56
N ASP A 16 2.46 -11.55 -2.88
CA ASP A 16 3.79 -12.07 -3.18
C ASP A 16 3.71 -13.50 -3.68
N PHE A 17 4.57 -13.83 -4.66
CA PHE A 17 4.53 -15.12 -5.33
C PHE A 17 5.95 -15.65 -5.59
N GLN A 18 6.05 -16.97 -5.56
CA GLN A 18 7.14 -17.72 -6.17
C GLN A 18 6.53 -18.66 -7.18
N LEU A 19 6.99 -18.58 -8.43
CA LEU A 19 6.49 -19.36 -9.54
C LEU A 19 7.67 -20.02 -10.23
N ASP A 20 7.51 -21.29 -10.63
CA ASP A 20 8.53 -22.02 -11.40
C ASP A 20 8.88 -21.31 -12.72
N ALA A 21 7.90 -20.62 -13.31
CA ALA A 21 8.06 -19.73 -14.45
C ALA A 21 7.85 -18.26 -14.00
N PRO A 22 8.90 -17.42 -13.95
CA PRO A 22 8.79 -16.05 -13.46
C PRO A 22 7.80 -15.23 -14.28
N LEU A 23 6.78 -14.67 -13.61
CA LEU A 23 5.77 -13.83 -14.25
C LEU A 23 6.39 -12.54 -14.82
N LEU A 24 7.54 -12.12 -14.29
CA LEU A 24 8.32 -10.99 -14.79
C LEU A 24 8.81 -11.17 -16.22
N ARG A 25 9.08 -12.40 -16.64
CA ARG A 25 9.39 -12.68 -18.04
C ARG A 25 8.17 -12.41 -18.92
N THR A 26 7.02 -12.93 -18.52
CA THR A 26 5.73 -12.71 -19.21
C THR A 26 5.38 -11.22 -19.28
N MET A 27 5.60 -10.46 -18.19
CA MET A 27 5.36 -9.01 -18.16
C MET A 27 6.34 -8.24 -19.05
N SER A 28 7.60 -8.65 -19.07
CA SER A 28 8.61 -8.08 -19.97
C SER A 28 8.24 -8.27 -21.44
N ASP A 29 7.84 -9.48 -21.81
CA ASP A 29 7.42 -9.80 -23.16
C ASP A 29 6.15 -9.03 -23.56
N LEU A 30 5.15 -8.94 -22.66
CA LEU A 30 3.97 -8.12 -22.93
C LEU A 30 4.37 -6.65 -23.13
N TYR A 31 5.15 -6.06 -22.23
CA TYR A 31 5.54 -4.65 -22.35
C TYR A 31 6.26 -4.38 -23.67
N ARG A 32 7.23 -5.23 -24.03
CA ARG A 32 7.97 -5.18 -25.30
C ARG A 32 7.09 -5.33 -26.54
N HIS A 33 6.00 -6.09 -26.44
CA HIS A 33 5.04 -6.31 -27.53
C HIS A 33 3.74 -5.50 -27.36
N SER A 34 3.74 -4.45 -26.54
CA SER A 34 2.55 -3.63 -26.32
C SER A 34 2.63 -2.29 -27.04
N THR A 35 1.47 -1.66 -27.21
CA THR A 35 1.39 -0.24 -27.63
C THR A 35 1.76 0.75 -26.53
N PHE A 36 2.21 0.29 -25.34
CA PHE A 36 2.71 1.20 -24.31
C PHE A 36 4.06 1.80 -24.69
N ILE A 37 4.85 1.10 -25.52
CA ILE A 37 6.07 1.63 -26.12
C ILE A 37 5.68 2.43 -27.37
N ALA A 38 6.03 3.71 -27.39
CA ALA A 38 5.74 4.59 -28.51
C ALA A 38 6.38 4.06 -29.80
N MET A 39 5.63 4.08 -30.90
CA MET A 39 6.08 3.64 -32.23
C MET A 39 6.61 2.19 -32.26
N ASN A 40 6.10 1.30 -31.41
CA ASN A 40 6.49 -0.10 -31.40
C ASN A 40 6.02 -0.84 -32.69
N PRO A 41 6.93 -1.22 -33.60
CA PRO A 41 6.55 -1.88 -34.85
C PRO A 41 6.08 -3.34 -34.63
N ASN A 42 6.40 -3.91 -33.47
CA ASN A 42 6.10 -5.31 -33.11
C ASN A 42 4.97 -5.41 -32.08
N ALA A 43 4.10 -4.39 -32.02
CA ALA A 43 2.98 -4.38 -31.09
C ALA A 43 1.99 -5.50 -31.43
N LYS A 44 1.80 -6.43 -30.48
CA LYS A 44 0.79 -7.50 -30.49
C LYS A 44 -0.36 -7.21 -29.53
N TYR A 45 -0.13 -6.38 -28.51
CA TYR A 45 -1.08 -6.13 -27.44
C TYR A 45 -1.43 -4.64 -27.33
N GLY A 46 -2.72 -4.35 -27.24
CA GLY A 46 -3.24 -3.01 -26.94
C GLY A 46 -3.95 -2.99 -25.59
N PRO A 47 -3.99 -1.85 -24.89
CA PRO A 47 -4.75 -1.75 -23.65
C PRO A 47 -6.24 -1.99 -23.89
N LEU A 48 -6.91 -2.68 -22.96
CA LEU A 48 -8.36 -2.85 -23.05
C LEU A 48 -9.07 -1.49 -22.96
N ARG A 49 -8.57 -0.58 -22.11
CA ARG A 49 -9.12 0.79 -21.95
C ARG A 49 -8.17 1.84 -22.52
N HIS A 50 -8.72 2.82 -23.24
CA HIS A 50 -7.95 3.86 -23.95
C HIS A 50 -7.00 4.70 -23.08
N GLN A 51 -7.16 4.69 -21.75
CA GLN A 51 -6.35 5.49 -20.82
C GLN A 51 -5.37 4.67 -19.98
N GLN A 52 -5.32 3.35 -20.17
CA GLN A 52 -4.34 2.54 -19.46
C GLN A 52 -2.95 2.85 -20.01
N LYS A 53 -2.01 3.10 -19.09
CA LYS A 53 -0.60 3.32 -19.38
C LYS A 53 0.21 2.29 -18.62
N CYS A 54 1.39 1.98 -19.13
CA CYS A 54 2.41 1.23 -18.44
C CYS A 54 3.74 1.99 -18.52
N SER A 55 4.44 2.13 -17.41
CA SER A 55 5.82 2.64 -17.37
C SER A 55 6.75 1.62 -16.73
N LEU A 56 7.98 1.53 -17.24
CA LEU A 56 9.04 0.72 -16.67
C LEU A 56 9.94 1.60 -15.81
N LEU A 57 9.97 1.34 -14.51
CA LEU A 57 10.86 2.00 -13.55
C LEU A 57 12.05 1.09 -13.26
N ASN A 58 13.26 1.65 -13.25
CA ASN A 58 14.51 0.97 -12.91
C ASN A 58 14.78 -0.36 -13.68
N GLY A 59 14.16 -0.55 -14.84
CA GLY A 59 14.36 -1.73 -15.69
C GLY A 59 13.65 -3.02 -15.24
N SER A 60 13.01 -3.04 -14.07
CA SER A 60 12.39 -4.26 -13.51
C SER A 60 11.04 -4.04 -12.82
N GLU A 61 10.58 -2.79 -12.67
CA GLU A 61 9.29 -2.46 -12.06
C GLU A 61 8.30 -1.95 -13.12
N TYR A 62 7.22 -2.70 -13.34
CA TYR A 62 6.14 -2.34 -14.27
C TYR A 62 5.02 -1.66 -13.51
N ILE A 63 4.73 -0.41 -13.88
CA ILE A 63 3.72 0.42 -13.23
C ILE A 63 2.59 0.65 -14.22
N PHE A 64 1.41 0.09 -13.93
CA PHE A 64 0.20 0.25 -14.71
C PHE A 64 -0.72 1.30 -14.09
N GLY A 65 -1.16 2.26 -14.90
CA GLY A 65 -2.02 3.36 -14.49
C GLY A 65 -1.28 4.68 -14.23
N ASN A 66 -2.05 5.75 -14.02
CA ASN A 66 -1.50 7.07 -13.71
C ASN A 66 -1.19 7.22 -12.22
N SER A 67 -0.38 8.22 -11.89
CA SER A 67 -0.14 8.63 -10.50
C SER A 67 -1.45 8.77 -9.72
N LEU A 68 -1.39 8.35 -8.46
CA LEU A 68 -2.51 8.40 -7.51
C LEU A 68 -2.82 9.82 -7.04
N LYS A 69 -1.86 10.73 -7.19
CA LYS A 69 -1.97 12.15 -6.82
C LYS A 69 -2.31 13.00 -8.05
N GLY A 70 -3.23 13.94 -7.89
CA GLY A 70 -3.58 14.98 -8.88
C GLY A 70 -4.91 14.78 -9.62
N ASN A 71 -5.42 15.84 -10.25
CA ASN A 71 -6.76 15.89 -10.88
C ASN A 71 -6.96 14.89 -12.04
N LYS A 72 -5.87 14.38 -12.64
CA LYS A 72 -5.89 13.39 -13.73
C LYS A 72 -5.58 11.96 -13.27
N GLY A 73 -5.44 11.74 -11.96
CA GLY A 73 -5.20 10.42 -11.39
C GLY A 73 -6.42 9.51 -11.54
N SER A 74 -6.20 8.27 -12.00
CA SER A 74 -7.28 7.27 -12.12
C SER A 74 -7.75 6.73 -10.76
N GLY A 75 -7.02 7.09 -9.69
CA GLY A 75 -7.22 6.59 -8.34
C GLY A 75 -6.77 5.14 -8.13
N LYS A 76 -6.25 4.49 -9.17
CA LYS A 76 -5.66 3.14 -9.12
C LYS A 76 -4.30 3.13 -9.81
N GLN A 77 -3.36 2.42 -9.20
CA GLN A 77 -2.10 2.03 -9.80
C GLN A 77 -1.84 0.56 -9.44
N VAL A 78 -1.38 -0.23 -10.40
CA VAL A 78 -0.96 -1.62 -10.15
C VAL A 78 0.51 -1.72 -10.51
N VAL A 79 1.31 -2.24 -9.60
CA VAL A 79 2.77 -2.29 -9.71
C VAL A 79 3.20 -3.74 -9.64
N PHE A 80 4.08 -4.14 -10.55
CA PHE A 80 4.67 -5.47 -10.58
C PHE A 80 6.18 -5.38 -10.58
N TYR A 81 6.85 -6.04 -9.64
CA TYR A 81 8.29 -5.89 -9.44
C TYR A 81 8.93 -7.06 -8.70
N PRO A 82 10.26 -7.26 -8.82
CA PRO A 82 10.98 -8.24 -8.03
C PRO A 82 11.12 -7.75 -6.59
N LYS A 83 10.52 -8.47 -5.64
CA LYS A 83 10.50 -8.10 -4.22
C LYS A 83 11.78 -8.49 -3.48
N SER A 84 12.36 -9.65 -3.79
CA SER A 84 13.59 -10.12 -3.12
C SER A 84 14.73 -9.09 -3.21
N PRO A 85 15.06 -8.50 -4.37
CA PRO A 85 16.10 -7.46 -4.45
C PRO A 85 15.76 -6.21 -3.62
N GLU A 86 14.49 -5.80 -3.55
CA GLU A 86 14.09 -4.66 -2.72
C GLU A 86 14.33 -4.94 -1.23
N ILE A 87 14.03 -6.16 -0.77
CA ILE A 87 14.23 -6.55 0.63
C ILE A 87 15.71 -6.43 1.01
N THR A 88 16.61 -6.98 0.20
CA THR A 88 18.06 -6.93 0.44
C THR A 88 18.59 -5.49 0.40
N VAL A 89 18.23 -4.72 -0.63
CA VAL A 89 18.74 -3.34 -0.80
C VAL A 89 18.23 -2.41 0.31
N ARG A 90 17.03 -2.64 0.84
CA ARG A 90 16.40 -1.78 1.85
C ARG A 90 16.49 -2.34 3.28
N GLY A 91 17.21 -3.44 3.50
CA GLY A 91 17.39 -4.05 4.83
C GLY A 91 16.07 -4.49 5.48
N LYS A 92 15.14 -5.06 4.71
CA LYS A 92 13.82 -5.48 5.23
C LYS A 92 13.80 -6.94 5.68
N ASP A 93 14.76 -7.32 6.52
CA ASP A 93 15.02 -8.73 6.88
C ASP A 93 13.81 -9.42 7.54
N TYR A 94 12.94 -8.66 8.21
CA TYR A 94 11.69 -9.16 8.77
C TYR A 94 10.74 -9.77 7.72
N ILE A 95 10.78 -9.26 6.47
CA ILE A 95 9.97 -9.81 5.37
C ILE A 95 10.55 -11.15 4.93
N SER A 96 11.88 -11.27 4.82
CA SER A 96 12.55 -12.54 4.52
C SER A 96 12.24 -13.60 5.57
N ALA A 97 12.27 -13.23 6.86
CA ALA A 97 11.89 -14.11 7.95
C ALA A 97 10.43 -14.57 7.83
N TYR A 98 9.53 -13.65 7.51
CA TYR A 98 8.12 -13.96 7.26
C TYR A 98 7.93 -14.94 6.10
N TYR A 99 8.61 -14.72 4.97
CA TYR A 99 8.56 -15.60 3.81
C TYR A 99 9.06 -17.01 4.14
N ALA A 100 10.20 -17.14 4.82
CA ALA A 100 10.72 -18.44 5.24
C ALA A 100 9.72 -19.21 6.13
N GLN A 101 9.06 -18.50 7.06
CA GLN A 101 8.02 -19.11 7.91
C GLN A 101 6.78 -19.58 7.14
N ASN A 102 6.59 -19.06 5.93
CA ASN A 102 5.47 -19.37 5.04
C ASN A 102 5.84 -20.26 3.85
N GLY A 103 7.00 -20.91 3.93
CA GLY A 103 7.41 -21.93 2.97
C GLY A 103 7.98 -21.38 1.67
N PHE A 104 8.31 -20.08 1.61
CA PHE A 104 9.01 -19.51 0.47
C PHE A 104 10.47 -19.98 0.48
N ASP A 105 10.98 -20.37 -0.69
CA ASP A 105 12.40 -20.66 -0.91
C ASP A 105 13.16 -19.36 -1.13
N LEU A 106 13.84 -18.83 -0.10
CA LEU A 106 14.54 -17.54 -0.17
C LEU A 106 15.71 -17.51 -1.17
N SER A 107 16.12 -18.65 -1.73
CA SER A 107 17.09 -18.69 -2.82
C SER A 107 16.48 -18.31 -4.18
N GLN A 108 15.16 -18.37 -4.29
CA GLN A 108 14.41 -18.03 -5.49
C GLN A 108 13.88 -16.59 -5.48
N LEU A 109 13.63 -16.07 -6.67
CA LEU A 109 13.05 -14.73 -6.83
C LEU A 109 11.61 -14.71 -6.32
N VAL A 110 11.32 -13.78 -5.41
CA VAL A 110 9.95 -13.43 -5.01
C VAL A 110 9.50 -12.25 -5.84
N GLU A 111 8.36 -12.40 -6.50
CA GLU A 111 7.71 -11.37 -7.30
C GLU A 111 6.50 -10.81 -6.55
N ARG A 112 6.24 -9.51 -6.67
CA ARG A 112 5.10 -8.85 -6.02
C ARG A 112 4.19 -8.18 -7.03
N VAL A 113 2.89 -8.36 -6.87
CA VAL A 113 1.86 -7.49 -7.42
C VAL A 113 1.32 -6.61 -6.29
N GLU A 114 1.40 -5.30 -6.46
CA GLU A 114 0.92 -4.30 -5.50
C GLU A 114 -0.14 -3.42 -6.15
N VAL A 115 -1.33 -3.38 -5.54
CA VAL A 115 -2.42 -2.52 -5.95
C VAL A 115 -2.48 -1.34 -4.98
N ARG A 116 -2.31 -0.14 -5.52
CA ARG A 116 -2.41 1.12 -4.78
C ARG A 116 -3.67 1.85 -5.18
N LEU A 117 -4.50 2.21 -4.20
CA LEU A 117 -5.85 2.76 -4.40
C LEU A 117 -6.03 4.05 -3.60
N SER A 118 -6.55 5.09 -4.24
CA SER A 118 -7.00 6.30 -3.55
C SER A 118 -8.49 6.21 -3.19
N SER A 119 -8.93 7.08 -2.29
CA SER A 119 -10.36 7.21 -1.91
C SER A 119 -11.31 7.30 -3.10
N ARG A 120 -10.89 7.93 -4.21
CA ARG A 120 -11.68 8.01 -5.44
C ARG A 120 -12.01 6.64 -6.01
N TYR A 121 -11.04 5.72 -6.06
CA TYR A 121 -11.28 4.36 -6.55
C TYR A 121 -11.99 3.50 -5.51
N LEU A 122 -11.63 3.66 -4.23
CA LEU A 122 -12.23 2.92 -3.10
C LEU A 122 -13.72 3.23 -2.92
N SER A 123 -14.19 4.41 -3.34
CA SER A 123 -15.62 4.77 -3.32
C SER A 123 -16.53 3.77 -4.05
N LYS A 124 -16.00 2.98 -4.99
CA LYS A 124 -16.73 1.92 -5.70
C LYS A 124 -17.07 0.71 -4.83
N PHE A 125 -16.33 0.52 -3.74
CA PHE A 125 -16.43 -0.65 -2.87
C PHE A 125 -17.01 -0.30 -1.49
N LEU A 126 -17.26 0.99 -1.22
CA LEU A 126 -17.75 1.48 0.08
C LEU A 126 -16.90 1.01 1.27
N VAL A 127 -15.58 0.92 1.07
CA VAL A 127 -14.66 0.34 2.07
C VAL A 127 -14.65 1.15 3.35
N SER A 128 -14.86 0.46 4.46
CA SER A 128 -14.78 0.93 5.82
C SER A 128 -13.53 0.37 6.53
N ILE A 129 -13.18 0.92 7.69
CA ILE A 129 -12.05 0.43 8.48
C ILE A 129 -12.25 -1.02 8.91
N THR A 130 -13.49 -1.47 9.15
CA THR A 130 -13.77 -2.86 9.55
C THR A 130 -13.44 -3.85 8.44
N ASP A 131 -13.57 -3.45 7.18
CA ASP A 131 -13.27 -4.30 6.02
C ASP A 131 -11.76 -4.57 5.86
N LEU A 132 -10.89 -3.81 6.53
CA LEU A 132 -9.45 -4.04 6.53
C LEU A 132 -9.05 -5.34 7.25
N ASN A 133 -9.94 -5.90 8.07
CA ASN A 133 -9.72 -7.20 8.71
C ASN A 133 -10.33 -8.36 7.92
N ASP A 134 -11.13 -8.07 6.89
CA ASP A 134 -11.78 -9.06 6.05
C ASP A 134 -10.91 -9.36 4.82
N ILE A 135 -10.21 -10.49 4.87
CA ILE A 135 -9.35 -10.99 3.80
C ILE A 135 -10.14 -11.21 2.51
N GLN A 136 -11.38 -11.69 2.59
CA GLN A 136 -12.19 -11.92 1.40
C GLN A 136 -12.58 -10.59 0.75
N ALA A 137 -12.90 -9.58 1.56
CA ALA A 137 -13.16 -8.22 1.06
C ALA A 137 -11.91 -7.62 0.38
N LEU A 138 -10.74 -7.69 1.05
CA LEU A 138 -9.48 -7.20 0.49
C LEU A 138 -9.06 -7.97 -0.77
N GLY A 139 -9.22 -9.29 -0.77
CA GLY A 139 -8.96 -10.15 -1.91
C GLY A 139 -9.85 -9.82 -3.11
N ASN A 140 -11.13 -9.55 -2.88
CA ASN A 140 -12.05 -9.09 -3.92
C ASN A 140 -11.64 -7.73 -4.50
N ILE A 141 -11.29 -6.76 -3.66
CA ILE A 141 -10.80 -5.45 -4.11
C ILE A 141 -9.54 -5.62 -4.97
N PHE A 142 -8.59 -6.43 -4.51
CA PHE A 142 -7.35 -6.72 -5.21
C PHE A 142 -7.62 -7.38 -6.57
N ARG A 143 -8.41 -8.46 -6.62
CA ARG A 143 -8.77 -9.18 -7.83
C ARG A 143 -9.43 -8.27 -8.87
N VAL A 144 -10.41 -7.46 -8.46
CA VAL A 144 -11.07 -6.50 -9.36
C VAL A 144 -10.10 -5.44 -9.87
N ALA A 145 -9.20 -4.96 -9.01
CA ALA A 145 -8.21 -3.97 -9.40
C ALA A 145 -7.17 -4.53 -10.39
N VAL A 146 -6.71 -5.76 -10.18
CA VAL A 146 -5.73 -6.46 -11.02
C VAL A 146 -6.35 -6.93 -12.34
N GLY A 147 -7.48 -7.64 -12.32
CA GLY A 147 -8.03 -8.29 -13.52
C GLY A 147 -8.30 -7.29 -14.65
N ASP A 148 -8.83 -6.11 -14.29
CA ASP A 148 -9.00 -4.98 -15.21
C ASP A 148 -7.69 -4.50 -15.87
N THR A 149 -6.56 -4.72 -15.21
CA THR A 149 -5.25 -4.20 -15.58
C THR A 149 -4.45 -5.19 -16.41
N PHE A 150 -4.58 -6.49 -16.18
CA PHE A 150 -3.85 -7.52 -16.93
C PHE A 150 -4.65 -8.17 -18.06
N THR A 151 -5.74 -7.52 -18.48
CA THR A 151 -6.50 -7.89 -19.67
C THR A 151 -6.17 -6.95 -20.84
N PHE A 152 -5.78 -7.53 -21.98
CA PHE A 152 -5.32 -6.77 -23.15
C PHE A 152 -6.06 -7.19 -24.41
N ARG A 153 -6.20 -6.26 -25.36
CA ARG A 153 -6.66 -6.58 -26.72
C ARG A 153 -5.51 -7.19 -27.50
N VAL A 154 -5.79 -8.26 -28.24
CA VAL A 154 -4.85 -8.82 -29.21
C VAL A 154 -5.02 -8.07 -30.53
N LEU A 155 -3.98 -7.36 -30.95
CA LEU A 155 -4.01 -6.56 -32.18
C LEU A 155 -4.09 -7.48 -33.41
N GLY A 156 -4.89 -7.06 -34.40
CA GLY A 156 -5.09 -7.84 -35.62
C GLY A 156 -6.06 -9.02 -35.49
N LYS A 157 -6.47 -9.40 -34.27
CA LYS A 157 -7.43 -10.48 -34.04
C LYS A 157 -8.81 -9.96 -33.64
N TYR A 158 -9.84 -10.46 -34.33
CA TYR A 158 -11.22 -10.01 -34.15
C TYR A 158 -12.19 -11.17 -34.28
N TYR A 159 -13.31 -11.06 -33.57
CA TYR A 159 -14.47 -11.94 -33.72
C TYR A 159 -15.74 -11.10 -33.81
N TYR A 160 -16.85 -11.74 -34.18
CA TYR A 160 -18.16 -11.09 -34.25
C TYR A 160 -19.05 -11.64 -33.14
N ASP A 161 -19.75 -10.76 -32.42
CA ASP A 161 -20.76 -11.18 -31.45
C ASP A 161 -22.05 -11.67 -32.15
N ALA A 162 -23.02 -12.17 -31.36
CA ALA A 162 -24.29 -12.65 -31.88
C ALA A 162 -25.06 -11.61 -32.73
N ASN A 163 -24.79 -10.32 -32.51
CA ASN A 163 -25.39 -9.19 -33.23
C ASN A 163 -24.51 -8.71 -34.40
N ARG A 164 -23.49 -9.48 -34.79
CA ARG A 164 -22.51 -9.15 -35.84
C ARG A 164 -21.73 -7.87 -35.59
N ASN A 165 -21.55 -7.46 -34.34
CA ASN A 165 -20.62 -6.40 -34.02
C ASN A 165 -19.20 -6.97 -33.94
N ARG A 166 -18.25 -6.31 -34.61
CA ARG A 166 -16.84 -6.66 -34.53
C ARG A 166 -16.31 -6.36 -33.12
N LYS A 167 -15.72 -7.36 -32.47
CA LYS A 167 -15.04 -7.29 -31.18
C LYS A 167 -13.57 -7.65 -31.37
N SER A 168 -12.70 -7.10 -30.52
CA SER A 168 -11.31 -7.53 -30.45
C SER A 168 -11.19 -8.77 -29.57
N GLU A 169 -10.36 -9.73 -29.96
CA GLU A 169 -9.94 -10.81 -29.07
C GLU A 169 -9.18 -10.20 -27.88
N THR A 170 -9.38 -10.78 -26.69
CA THR A 170 -8.71 -10.35 -25.46
C THR A 170 -7.95 -11.49 -24.83
N VAL A 171 -6.85 -11.17 -24.15
CA VAL A 171 -6.06 -12.11 -23.35
C VAL A 171 -5.90 -11.55 -21.94
N THR A 172 -6.15 -12.39 -20.93
CA THR A 172 -5.85 -12.08 -19.53
C THR A 172 -4.58 -12.82 -19.15
N LEU A 173 -3.53 -12.08 -18.78
CA LEU A 173 -2.24 -12.69 -18.44
C LEU A 173 -2.08 -13.05 -16.98
N LEU A 174 -2.92 -12.48 -16.13
CA LEU A 174 -2.88 -12.73 -14.71
C LEU A 174 -4.30 -12.70 -14.17
N GLU A 175 -4.74 -13.86 -13.70
CA GLU A 175 -5.98 -14.02 -12.96
C GLU A 175 -5.64 -14.49 -11.56
N PHE A 176 -6.17 -13.79 -10.56
CA PHE A 176 -6.09 -14.23 -9.19
C PHE A 176 -7.32 -15.07 -8.87
N ALA A 177 -7.08 -16.30 -8.41
CA ALA A 177 -8.11 -17.12 -7.79
C ALA A 177 -8.68 -16.41 -6.56
N ASP A 178 -9.88 -16.82 -6.15
CA ASP A 178 -10.48 -16.30 -4.93
C ASP A 178 -9.59 -16.65 -3.73
N PHE A 179 -9.21 -15.62 -2.98
CA PHE A 179 -8.40 -15.79 -1.78
C PHE A 179 -9.23 -16.51 -0.71
N SER A 180 -8.83 -17.74 -0.39
CA SER A 180 -9.40 -18.45 0.75
C SER A 180 -8.69 -18.05 2.04
N ASN A 181 -9.37 -18.15 3.18
CA ASN A 181 -8.71 -17.94 4.48
C ASN A 181 -7.61 -18.99 4.75
N GLU A 182 -7.67 -20.14 4.08
CA GLU A 182 -6.70 -21.24 4.22
C GLU A 182 -5.37 -20.95 3.50
N SER A 183 -5.39 -20.10 2.46
CA SER A 183 -4.18 -19.66 1.73
C SER A 183 -3.27 -18.71 2.52
N LEU A 184 -3.70 -18.24 3.69
CA LEU A 184 -2.89 -17.40 4.58
C LEU A 184 -2.25 -18.25 5.65
N VAL A 185 -1.20 -18.97 5.27
CA VAL A 185 -0.33 -19.60 6.26
C VAL A 185 0.28 -18.49 7.11
N ARG A 186 0.28 -18.75 8.42
CA ARG A 186 0.92 -18.02 9.53
C ARG A 186 1.03 -16.52 9.33
N ARG A 187 0.04 -15.79 9.83
CA ARG A 187 0.16 -14.34 10.08
C ARG A 187 1.52 -14.09 10.75
N PRO A 188 2.37 -13.20 10.20
CA PRO A 188 3.37 -12.63 11.07
C PRO A 188 2.56 -11.97 12.18
N GLN A 189 2.95 -12.14 13.44
CA GLN A 189 2.55 -11.15 14.43
C GLN A 189 2.74 -9.78 13.80
N CYS A 190 1.81 -8.87 13.99
CA CYS A 190 1.97 -7.49 13.55
C CYS A 190 3.32 -7.00 14.11
N ILE A 191 4.39 -7.09 13.32
CA ILE A 191 5.67 -6.47 13.65
C ILE A 191 5.46 -5.04 13.22
N GLN A 192 4.81 -4.29 14.11
CA GLN A 192 4.67 -2.86 13.99
C GLN A 192 5.96 -2.19 14.47
N ASP A 193 7.12 -2.62 13.97
CA ASP A 193 8.37 -1.86 14.09
C ASP A 193 8.44 -0.85 12.95
N ASP A 194 7.41 -0.01 12.85
CA ASP A 194 7.51 1.24 12.12
C ASP A 194 8.10 2.27 13.07
N THR A 195 9.39 2.12 13.36
CA THR A 195 10.20 3.03 14.17
C THR A 195 10.59 4.30 13.40
N SER A 196 9.86 4.65 12.35
CA SER A 196 10.14 5.88 11.62
C SER A 196 10.03 7.09 12.55
N ASP A 197 11.12 7.87 12.63
CA ASP A 197 11.22 9.05 13.50
C ASP A 197 10.01 9.99 13.34
N TRP A 198 9.50 10.11 12.12
CA TRP A 198 8.32 10.92 11.82
C TRP A 198 7.06 10.42 12.55
N ARG A 199 6.80 9.10 12.56
CA ARG A 199 5.61 8.53 13.20
C ARG A 199 5.72 8.60 14.71
N ASN A 200 6.89 8.29 15.27
CA ASN A 200 7.15 8.40 16.71
C ASN A 200 6.99 9.83 17.20
N ARG A 201 7.44 10.83 16.42
CA ARG A 201 7.22 12.25 16.73
C ARG A 201 5.76 12.66 16.62
N ALA A 202 5.04 12.17 15.62
CA ALA A 202 3.61 12.44 15.46
C ALA A 202 2.80 11.83 16.61
N GLU A 203 3.11 10.59 17.02
CA GLU A 203 2.43 9.94 18.14
C GLU A 203 2.77 10.62 19.46
N ALA A 204 4.06 10.93 19.72
CA ALA A 204 4.48 11.72 20.87
C ALA A 204 3.73 13.06 20.95
N LYS A 205 3.67 13.82 19.85
CA LYS A 205 2.93 15.09 19.79
C LYS A 205 1.46 14.87 20.18
N ASN A 206 0.80 13.89 19.58
CA ASN A 206 -0.60 13.62 19.85
C ASN A 206 -0.84 13.17 21.30
N ALA A 207 0.01 12.29 21.85
CA ALA A 207 -0.08 11.82 23.22
C ALA A 207 0.11 12.96 24.23
N VAL A 208 1.07 13.87 24.02
CA VAL A 208 1.23 15.08 24.85
C VAL A 208 -0.04 15.93 24.82
N LEU A 209 -0.57 16.23 23.63
CA LEU A 209 -1.76 17.09 23.49
C LEU A 209 -3.00 16.45 24.13
N ARG A 210 -3.18 15.12 24.00
CA ARG A 210 -4.28 14.38 24.64
C ARG A 210 -4.11 14.34 26.16
N PHE A 211 -2.90 14.12 26.66
CA PHE A 211 -2.61 14.16 28.08
C PHE A 211 -2.89 15.53 28.68
N VAL A 212 -2.40 16.61 28.07
CA VAL A 212 -2.70 17.98 28.52
C VAL A 212 -4.21 18.23 28.51
N ALA A 213 -4.91 17.85 27.45
CA ALA A 213 -6.34 18.08 27.31
C ALA A 213 -7.20 17.32 28.35
N ARG A 214 -6.87 16.05 28.63
CA ARG A 214 -7.76 15.09 29.31
C ARG A 214 -7.15 14.38 30.53
N GLY A 215 -5.84 14.38 30.70
CA GLY A 215 -5.14 13.72 31.82
C GLY A 215 -5.20 12.20 31.80
N ASN A 216 -5.32 11.57 30.63
CA ASN A 216 -5.45 10.12 30.51
C ASN A 216 -4.12 9.40 30.87
N ALA A 217 -4.18 8.46 31.80
CA ALA A 217 -3.01 7.70 32.26
C ALA A 217 -2.35 6.87 31.14
N GLN A 218 -3.13 6.41 30.14
CA GLN A 218 -2.59 5.66 29.00
C GLN A 218 -1.69 6.54 28.12
N ASP A 219 -2.06 7.80 27.90
CA ASP A 219 -1.23 8.74 27.12
C ASP A 219 0.08 9.03 27.86
N TRP A 220 0.05 9.11 29.20
CA TRP A 220 1.27 9.25 30.01
C TRP A 220 2.18 8.02 29.92
N ALA A 221 1.62 6.82 30.07
CA ALA A 221 2.37 5.57 29.92
C ALA A 221 3.02 5.44 28.53
N GLN A 222 2.32 5.86 27.48
CA GLN A 222 2.86 5.90 26.11
C GLN A 222 4.05 6.87 25.98
N LEU A 223 3.98 8.04 26.61
CA LEU A 223 5.09 9.01 26.59
C LEU A 223 6.32 8.50 27.34
N VAL A 224 6.11 7.82 28.48
CA VAL A 224 7.19 7.14 29.22
C VAL A 224 7.85 6.10 28.32
N HIS A 225 7.06 5.22 27.70
CA HIS A 225 7.55 4.20 26.77
C HIS A 225 8.37 4.81 25.63
N ILE A 226 7.85 5.84 24.94
CA ILE A 226 8.56 6.53 23.85
C ILE A 226 9.89 7.11 24.35
N SER A 227 9.90 7.74 25.53
CA SER A 227 11.13 8.36 26.06
C SER A 227 12.22 7.37 26.48
N GLN A 228 11.85 6.11 26.75
CA GLN A 228 12.76 5.07 27.25
C GLN A 228 13.20 4.11 26.14
N GLU A 229 12.28 3.70 25.28
CA GLU A 229 12.47 2.60 24.32
C GLU A 229 12.73 3.08 22.88
N VAL A 230 12.42 4.35 22.57
CA VAL A 230 12.60 4.89 21.21
C VAL A 230 13.76 5.86 21.18
N ARG A 231 14.71 5.64 20.25
CA ARG A 231 15.83 6.57 20.02
C ARG A 231 15.29 7.98 19.77
N ALA A 232 15.83 8.95 20.49
CA ALA A 232 15.46 10.34 20.31
C ALA A 232 16.00 10.87 18.97
N PRO A 233 15.30 11.81 18.30
CA PRO A 233 15.77 12.39 17.06
C PRO A 233 17.15 13.04 17.21
N ASP A 234 17.97 12.97 16.16
CA ASP A 234 19.24 13.68 16.11
C ASP A 234 18.96 15.17 16.38
N GLU A 235 19.59 15.76 17.40
CA GLU A 235 19.42 17.14 17.91
C GLU A 235 18.37 17.38 19.02
N TRP A 236 17.48 16.43 19.34
CA TRP A 236 16.45 16.66 20.35
C TRP A 236 16.32 15.51 21.34
N SER A 237 16.21 15.85 22.63
CA SER A 237 15.72 14.87 23.61
C SER A 237 14.19 14.76 23.55
N TRP A 238 13.65 13.58 23.85
CA TRP A 238 12.20 13.41 23.98
C TRP A 238 11.60 14.34 25.03
N LYS A 239 12.31 14.61 26.13
CA LYS A 239 11.89 15.58 27.14
C LYS A 239 11.71 16.98 26.53
N ALA A 240 12.69 17.46 25.75
CA ALA A 240 12.62 18.77 25.10
C ALA A 240 11.47 18.85 24.08
N LEU A 241 11.25 17.77 23.30
CA LEU A 241 10.13 17.70 22.36
C LEU A 241 8.77 17.68 23.06
N PHE A 242 8.61 16.92 24.13
CA PHE A 242 7.35 16.88 24.88
C PHE A 242 7.02 18.24 25.47
N MET A 243 8.03 18.94 26.02
CA MET A 243 7.86 20.31 26.51
C MET A 243 7.40 21.25 25.39
N LEU A 244 8.04 21.21 24.21
CA LEU A 244 7.62 22.02 23.06
C LEU A 244 6.18 21.73 22.65
N TYR A 245 5.79 20.45 22.57
CA TYR A 245 4.43 20.06 22.21
C TYR A 245 3.39 20.49 23.26
N ALA A 246 3.75 20.46 24.54
CA ALA A 246 2.88 20.92 25.62
C ALA A 246 2.68 22.44 25.57
N LEU A 247 3.74 23.20 25.24
CA LEU A 247 3.67 24.65 25.06
C LEU A 247 2.88 25.06 23.79
N ASP A 248 2.86 24.22 22.75
CA ASP A 248 2.07 24.39 21.52
C ASP A 248 0.57 24.07 21.70
N TYR A 249 0.13 23.68 22.91
CA TYR A 249 -1.27 23.35 23.16
C TYR A 249 -2.18 24.60 23.09
N GLN A 250 -3.01 24.68 22.05
CA GLN A 250 -3.89 25.83 21.78
C GLN A 250 -5.28 25.76 22.46
N GLY A 251 -5.53 24.76 23.31
CA GLY A 251 -6.84 24.63 23.97
C GLY A 251 -7.02 25.62 25.13
N ALA A 252 -8.28 25.83 25.54
CA ALA A 252 -8.60 26.77 26.63
C ALA A 252 -7.80 26.45 27.92
N PRO A 253 -7.13 27.45 28.53
CA PRO A 253 -6.15 27.23 29.58
C PRO A 253 -6.81 27.13 30.98
N THR A 254 -7.37 25.97 31.30
CA THR A 254 -7.87 25.69 32.65
C THR A 254 -6.70 25.44 33.63
N PRO A 255 -6.86 25.65 34.94
CA PRO A 255 -5.81 25.39 35.94
C PRO A 255 -5.23 23.98 35.85
N GLU A 256 -6.06 22.96 35.61
CA GLU A 256 -5.64 21.56 35.50
C GLU A 256 -4.79 21.32 34.25
N ARG A 257 -5.12 22.01 33.14
CA ARG A 257 -4.35 21.93 31.90
C ARG A 257 -3.01 22.63 32.04
N LYS A 258 -2.97 23.79 32.70
CA LYS A 258 -1.71 24.48 33.03
C LYS A 258 -0.83 23.60 33.90
N ALA A 259 -1.38 22.99 34.95
CA ALA A 259 -0.65 22.06 35.81
C ALA A 259 -0.06 20.88 35.01
N ARG A 260 -0.81 20.31 34.06
CA ARG A 260 -0.31 19.24 33.19
C ARG A 260 0.75 19.71 32.19
N ILE A 261 0.71 20.94 31.71
CA ILE A 261 1.80 21.51 30.88
C ILE A 261 3.08 21.66 31.71
N GLU A 262 2.97 22.11 32.97
CA GLU A 262 4.11 22.25 33.87
C GLU A 262 4.79 20.91 34.19
N MET A 263 4.07 19.77 34.12
CA MET A 263 4.67 18.44 34.29
C MET A 263 5.73 18.09 33.23
N PHE A 264 5.77 18.81 32.11
CA PHE A 264 6.75 18.59 31.04
C PHE A 264 8.00 19.48 31.14
N ARG A 265 8.08 20.39 32.12
CA ARG A 265 9.28 21.20 32.40
C ARG A 265 10.26 20.40 33.26
#